data_AF-A0A9D3AJR2-F1
#
_entry.id   AF-A0A9D3AJR2-F1
#
_cell.length_a   1.000
_cell.length_b   1.000
_cell.length_c   1.000
_cell.angle_alpha   90.00
_cell.angle_beta   90.00
_cell.angle_gamma   90.00
#
_symmetry.space_group_name_H-M   'P 1'
#
loop_
_entity.id
_entity.type
_entity.pdbx_description
1 polymer ?
#
loop_
_entity_poly.entity_id
_entity_poly.type
_entity_poly.pdbx_seq_one_letter_code
_entity_poly.pdbx_strand_id
1 'polypeptide(L)' 'MKILKMTCTGCRNGCLMTVETEDGEVLDVDGNGCMRGYAYAQRKVSHPENQPEEQSK' A
#
# COMPACT_ATOMS: atom_id res chain seq x y z
N MET A 1 0.01 0.61 15.30
CA MET A 1 0.85 0.97 14.12
C MET A 1 1.52 -0.24 13.46
N LYS A 2 1.35 -0.41 12.14
CA LYS A 2 1.96 -1.45 11.29
C LYS A 2 2.48 -0.82 9.99
N ILE A 3 3.66 -1.24 9.55
CA ILE A 3 4.25 -0.82 8.28
C ILE A 3 4.05 -1.90 7.22
N LEU A 4 3.55 -1.51 6.04
CA LEU A 4 3.36 -2.39 4.88
C LEU A 4 4.24 -1.93 3.73
N LYS A 5 4.96 -2.86 3.11
CA LYS A 5 5.70 -2.59 1.86
C LYS A 5 4.88 -3.12 0.70
N MET A 6 4.69 -2.30 -0.33
CA MET A 6 3.89 -2.71 -1.49
C MET A 6 4.26 -1.94 -2.76
N THR A 7 4.05 -2.58 -3.90
CA THR A 7 4.19 -1.94 -5.21
C THR A 7 2.83 -1.44 -5.70
N CYS A 8 2.76 -0.16 -6.07
CA CYS A 8 1.57 0.41 -6.71
C CYS A 8 1.41 -0.15 -8.12
N THR A 9 0.32 -0.87 -8.37
CA THR A 9 -0.03 -1.42 -9.70
C THR A 9 -1.06 -0.58 -10.45
N GLY A 10 -1.40 0.62 -9.93
CA GLY A 10 -2.39 1.52 -10.53
C GLY A 10 -1.94 2.19 -11.84
N CYS A 11 -0.67 2.04 -12.24
CA CYS A 11 -0.15 2.46 -13.53
C CYS A 11 1.13 1.67 -13.88
N ARG A 12 1.67 1.89 -15.07
CA ARG A 12 2.89 1.22 -15.56
C ARG A 12 4.17 1.54 -14.76
N ASN A 13 4.18 2.59 -13.94
CA ASN A 13 5.39 3.04 -13.25
C ASN A 13 5.80 2.13 -12.09
N GLY A 14 4.86 1.42 -11.44
CA GLY A 14 5.21 0.47 -10.39
C GLY A 14 5.90 1.08 -9.17
N CYS A 15 5.38 2.19 -8.61
CA CYS A 15 6.02 2.85 -7.46
C CYS A 15 6.15 1.89 -6.27
N LEU A 16 7.36 1.78 -5.71
CA LEU A 16 7.59 1.09 -4.43
C LEU A 16 7.15 2.02 -3.30
N MET A 17 6.23 1.54 -2.47
CA MET A 17 5.63 2.35 -1.41
C MET A 17 5.79 1.67 -0.05
N THR A 18 5.95 2.50 0.97
CA THR A 18 5.89 2.11 2.37
C THR A 18 4.67 2.78 2.98
N VAL A 19 3.73 1.97 3.47
CA VAL A 19 2.43 2.43 3.98
C VAL A 19 2.39 2.22 5.48
N GLU A 20 2.23 3.30 6.23
CA GLU A 20 2.01 3.25 7.67
C GLU A 20 0.51 3.14 7.94
N THR A 21 0.14 2.18 8.78
CA THR A 21 -1.27 1.88 9.07
C THR A 21 -1.51 1.72 10.56
N GLU A 22 -2.70 2.09 11.01
CA GLU A 22 -3.16 1.87 12.37
C GLU A 22 -4.67 1.62 12.36
N ASP A 23 -5.11 0.61 13.10
CA ASP A 23 -6.52 0.22 13.22
C ASP A 23 -7.28 0.06 11.89
N GLY A 24 -6.59 -0.36 10.84
CA GLY A 24 -7.17 -0.58 9.50
C GLY A 24 -7.26 0.69 8.65
N GLU A 25 -6.66 1.80 9.09
CA GLU A 25 -6.56 3.05 8.36
C GLU A 25 -5.12 3.33 7.94
N VAL A 26 -4.96 4.11 6.86
CA VAL A 26 -3.65 4.59 6.40
C VAL A 26 -3.32 5.89 7.11
N LEU A 27 -2.21 5.91 7.84
CA LEU A 27 -1.67 7.11 8.47
C LEU A 27 -0.79 7.88 7.49
N ASP A 28 0.14 7.19 6.82
CA ASP A 28 1.05 7.80 5.87
C ASP A 28 1.42 6.84 4.74
N VAL A 29 1.82 7.41 3.59
CA VAL A 29 2.35 6.66 2.45
C VAL A 29 3.59 7.37 1.95
N ASP A 30 4.73 6.68 2.03
CA ASP A 30 5.98 7.12 1.44
C ASP A 30 6.27 6.38 0.13
N GLY A 31 7.01 7.03 -0.77
CA GLY A 31 7.41 6.46 -2.06
C GLY A 31 6.34 6.49 -3.16
N ASN A 32 5.15 7.02 -2.90
CA ASN A 32 4.15 7.22 -3.95
C ASN A 32 4.56 8.39 -4.86
N GLY A 33 4.83 8.10 -6.13
CA GLY A 33 5.14 9.15 -7.12
C GLY A 33 3.94 9.98 -7.59
N CYS A 34 2.72 9.68 -7.10
CA CYS A 34 1.50 10.42 -7.42
C CYS A 34 0.36 10.11 -6.44
N MET A 35 -0.74 10.87 -6.54
CA MET A 35 -1.95 10.66 -5.72
C MET A 35 -2.66 9.33 -5.97
N ARG A 36 -2.48 8.71 -7.15
CA ARG A 36 -3.05 7.39 -7.43
C ARG A 36 -2.41 6.30 -6.56
N GLY A 37 -1.12 6.44 -6.24
CA GLY A 37 -0.42 5.52 -5.33
C GLY A 37 -0.98 5.58 -3.91
N TYR A 38 -1.22 6.80 -3.40
CA TYR A 38 -1.87 7.01 -2.11
C TYR A 38 -3.27 6.38 -2.05
N ALA A 39 -4.12 6.67 -3.05
CA ALA A 39 -5.46 6.07 -3.13
C ALA A 39 -5.43 4.54 -3.27
N TYR A 40 -4.43 3.98 -3.96
CA TYR A 40 -4.24 2.54 -4.07
C TYR A 40 -3.89 1.91 -2.71
N ALA A 41 -2.99 2.53 -1.94
CA ALA A 41 -2.65 2.09 -0.59
C ALA A 41 -3.88 2.07 0.33
N GLN A 42 -4.68 3.15 0.34
CA GLN A 42 -5.92 3.21 1.13
C GLN A 42 -6.89 2.08 0.79
N ARG A 43 -7.08 1.79 -0.50
CA ARG A 43 -7.94 0.69 -0.95
C ARG A 43 -7.42 -0.67 -0.49
N LYS A 44 -6.10 -0.89 -0.53
CA LYS A 44 -5.49 -2.15 -0.08
C LYS A 44 -5.59 -2.37 1.42
N VAL A 45 -5.49 -1.31 2.20
CA VAL A 45 -5.56 -1.39 3.67
C VAL A 45 -7.01 -1.59 4.15
N SER A 46 -7.97 -0.90 3.51
CA SER A 46 -9.40 -1.08 3.81
C SER A 46 -9.99 -2.40 3.31
N HIS A 47 -9.39 -3.00 2.27
CA HIS A 47 -9.85 -4.25 1.64
C HIS A 47 -8.67 -5.23 1.48
N PRO A 48 -8.22 -5.86 2.59
CA PRO A 48 -7.03 -6.70 2.62
C PRO A 48 -7.16 -8.01 1.80
N GLU A 49 -8.37 -8.39 1.35
CA GLU A 49 -8.60 -9.60 0.53
C GLU A 49 -7.87 -9.59 -0.82
N ASN A 50 -7.34 -8.43 -1.23
CA ASN A 50 -6.54 -8.28 -2.45
C ASN A 50 -5.03 -8.22 -2.19
N GLN A 51 -4.55 -8.48 -0.98
CA GLN A 51 -3.12 -8.65 -0.73
C GLN A 51 -2.71 -10.04 -1.24
N PRO A 52 -1.81 -10.18 -2.23
CA PRO A 52 -1.09 -11.44 -2.34
C PRO A 52 -0.37 -11.60 -1.00
N GLU A 53 -0.72 -12.66 -0.27
CA GLU A 53 0.04 -13.06 0.90
C GLU A 53 1.50 -13.11 0.47
N GLU A 54 2.33 -12.26 1.07
CA GLU A 54 3.78 -12.41 1.01
C GLU A 54 4.11 -13.66 1.82
N GLN A 55 3.80 -14.83 1.26
CA GLN A 55 4.29 -16.12 1.72
C GLN A 55 5.76 -16.21 1.31
N SER A 56 6.55 -16.72 2.26
CA SER A 56 7.98 -17.05 2.17
C SER A 56 8.90 -15.85 2.47
N LYS A 57 9.44 -15.76 3.69
CA LYS A 57 10.22 -16.82 4.35
C LYS A 57 10.23 -16.71 5.87
#